data_AF-A0A830GQP2-F1
#
_entry.id   AF-A0A830GQP2-F1
#
_cell.length_a   1.000
_cell.length_b   1.000
_cell.length_c   1.000
_cell.angle_alpha   90.00
_cell.angle_beta   90.00
_cell.angle_gamma   90.00
#
_symmetry.space_group_name_H-M   'P 1'
#
loop_
_entity.id
_entity.type
_entity.pdbx_description
1 polymer ?
#
loop_
_entity_poly.entity_id
_entity_poly.type
_entity_poly.pdbx_seq_one_letter_code
_entity_poly.pdbx_strand_id
1 'polypeptide(L)' 'MNETFLDLEEVELELDEALLEAVDEKAFADHRDNRDAAIRDLLDEWLKRRDEE' A
#
# COMPACT_ATOMS: atom_id res chain seq x y z
N MET A 1 23.75 -0.42 -4.43
CA MET A 1 22.30 -0.30 -4.62
C MET A 1 21.72 -1.58 -4.09
N ASN A 2 20.78 -1.52 -3.14
CA ASN A 2 20.37 -2.70 -2.38
C ASN A 2 19.42 -3.56 -3.24
N GLU A 3 19.94 -4.65 -3.79
CA GLU A 3 19.27 -5.55 -4.76
C GLU A 3 18.19 -6.44 -4.10
N THR A 4 17.94 -6.29 -2.79
CA THR A 4 16.98 -7.09 -2.01
C THR A 4 15.50 -6.71 -2.23
N PHE A 5 15.19 -5.59 -2.89
CA PHE A 5 13.81 -5.13 -3.10
C PHE A 5 13.10 -5.72 -4.33
N LEU A 6 13.71 -6.65 -5.06
CA LEU A 6 13.24 -7.07 -6.39
C LEU A 6 12.56 -8.45 -6.44
N ASP A 7 12.42 -9.15 -5.31
CA ASP A 7 11.63 -10.39 -5.21
C ASP A 7 10.23 -10.11 -4.63
N LEU A 8 9.62 -9.01 -5.07
CA LEU A 8 8.25 -8.68 -4.70
C LEU A 8 7.31 -9.44 -5.64
N GLU A 9 6.48 -10.30 -5.06
CA GLU A 9 5.38 -10.93 -5.78
C GLU A 9 4.32 -9.85 -6.11
N GLU A 10 3.98 -9.71 -7.39
CA GLU A 10 2.88 -8.86 -7.84
C GLU A 10 1.57 -9.64 -7.72
N VAL A 11 0.60 -9.07 -7.02
CA VAL A 11 -0.72 -9.68 -6.78
C VAL A 11 -1.78 -8.73 -7.30
N GLU A 12 -2.68 -9.23 -8.13
CA GLU A 12 -3.88 -8.52 -8.56
C GLU A 12 -5.01 -8.78 -7.57
N LEU A 13 -5.66 -7.71 -7.10
CA LEU A 13 -6.73 -7.74 -6.12
C LEU A 13 -7.91 -6.92 -6.63
N GLU A 14 -9.10 -7.50 -6.64
CA GLU A 14 -10.34 -6.75 -6.87
C GLU A 14 -10.80 -6.10 -5.56
N LEU A 15 -10.98 -4.79 -5.60
CA LEU A 15 -11.48 -3.99 -4.49
C LEU A 15 -12.81 -3.35 -4.88
N ASP A 16 -13.69 -3.17 -3.89
CA ASP A 16 -14.92 -2.42 -4.07
C ASP A 16 -14.63 -0.93 -4.34
N GLU A 17 -15.57 -0.24 -4.99
CA GLU A 17 -15.45 1.18 -5.36
C GLU A 17 -15.12 2.08 -4.15
N ALA A 18 -15.77 1.87 -3.02
CA ALA A 18 -15.52 2.63 -1.80
C ALA A 18 -14.09 2.44 -1.24
N LEU A 19 -13.51 1.25 -1.42
CA LEU A 19 -12.13 0.99 -1.01
C LEU A 19 -11.14 1.62 -1.98
N LEU A 20 -11.43 1.57 -3.28
CA LEU A 20 -10.62 2.25 -4.29
C LEU A 20 -10.59 3.76 -4.07
N GLU A 21 -11.72 4.39 -3.76
CA GLU A 21 -11.80 5.82 -3.45
C GLU A 21 -10.98 6.19 -2.21
N ALA A 22 -11.03 5.38 -1.15
CA ALA A 22 -10.24 5.61 0.05
C ALA A 22 -8.72 5.49 -0.22
N VAL A 23 -8.31 4.51 -1.04
CA VAL A 23 -6.90 4.36 -1.46
C VAL A 23 -6.47 5.54 -2.33
N ASP A 24 -7.33 6.01 -3.24
CA ASP A 24 -7.09 7.19 -4.06
C ASP A 24 -6.91 8.46 -3.22
N GLU A 25 -7.76 8.68 -2.23
CA GLU A 25 -7.66 9.84 -1.34
C GLU A 25 -6.33 9.84 -0.57
N LYS A 26 -5.93 8.69 -0.01
CA LYS A 26 -4.63 8.56 0.67
C LYS A 26 -3.47 8.75 -0.30
N ALA A 27 -3.55 8.19 -1.51
CA ALA A 27 -2.53 8.37 -2.53
C ALA A 27 -2.35 9.84 -2.92
N PHE A 28 -3.45 10.57 -3.09
CA PHE A 28 -3.45 12.00 -3.38
C PHE A 28 -2.86 12.81 -2.22
N ALA A 29 -3.30 12.55 -0.99
CA ALA A 29 -2.90 13.31 0.19
C ALA A 29 -1.40 13.16 0.51
N ASP A 30 -0.89 11.93 0.50
CA ASP A 30 0.40 11.62 1.13
C ASP A 30 1.46 11.11 0.13
N HIS A 31 1.05 10.66 -1.05
CA HIS A 31 1.94 9.92 -1.96
C HIS A 31 1.99 10.46 -3.40
N ARG A 32 1.52 11.69 -3.64
CA ARG A 32 1.49 12.33 -4.98
C ARG A 32 0.78 11.47 -6.02
N ASP A 33 -0.43 11.02 -5.70
CA ASP A 33 -1.28 10.18 -6.54
C ASP A 33 -0.70 8.77 -6.82
N ASN A 34 0.31 8.34 -6.07
CA ASN A 34 0.88 7.00 -6.22
C ASN A 34 0.13 5.99 -5.34
N ARG A 35 -0.79 5.24 -5.96
CA ARG A 35 -1.58 4.18 -5.30
C ARG A 35 -0.70 3.08 -4.70
N ASP A 36 0.31 2.62 -5.43
CA ASP A 36 1.21 1.56 -4.93
C ASP A 36 1.92 1.98 -3.65
N ALA A 37 2.35 3.24 -3.57
CA ALA A 37 2.96 3.80 -2.36
C ALA A 37 1.96 3.87 -1.21
N ALA A 38 0.72 4.31 -1.47
CA ALA A 38 -0.34 4.35 -0.47
C ALA A 38 -0.71 2.96 0.07
N ILE A 39 -0.82 1.96 -0.81
CA ILE A 39 -1.11 0.58 -0.44
C ILE A 39 0.04 0.00 0.40
N ARG A 40 1.30 0.24 -0.01
CA ARG A 40 2.47 -0.22 0.76
C ARG A 40 2.54 0.42 2.14
N ASP A 41 2.22 1.71 2.25
CA ASP A 41 2.16 2.41 3.54
C ASP A 41 1.09 1.80 4.45
N LEU A 42 -0.13 1.60 3.94
CA LEU A 42 -1.21 0.93 4.68
C LEU A 42 -0.84 -0.49 5.13
N LEU A 43 -0.17 -1.25 4.26
CA LEU A 43 0.28 -2.60 4.59
C LEU A 43 1.36 -2.59 5.67
N ASP A 44 2.31 -1.66 5.60
CA ASP A 44 3.37 -1.48 6.58
C ASP A 44 2.81 -1.04 7.95
N GLU A 45 1.85 -0.11 7.97
CA GLU A 45 1.11 0.29 9.16
C GLU A 45 0.39 -0.90 9.82
N TRP A 46 -0.29 -1.74 9.01
CA TRP A 46 -0.98 -2.92 9.49
C TRP A 46 -0.03 -3.98 10.04
N LEU A 47 1.09 -4.24 9.35
CA LEU A 47 2.11 -5.20 9.79
C LEU A 47 2.72 -4.79 11.14
N LYS A 48 3.07 -3.51 11.31
CA LYS A 48 3.59 -2.98 12.58
C LYS A 48 2.61 -3.18 13.71
N ARG A 49 1.34 -2.80 13.50
CA ARG A 49 0.29 -2.97 14.51
C ARG A 49 0.09 -4.44 14.91
N ARG A 50 0.26 -5.36 13.96
CA ARG A 50 0.14 -6.80 14.22
C ARG A 50 1.35 -7.36 14.99
N ASP A 51 2.55 -6.86 14.74
CA ASP A 51 3.78 -7.28 15.46
C ASP A 51 3.82 -6.75 16.91
N GLU A 52 3.04 -5.70 17.19
CA GLU A 52 2.87 -5.14 18.54
C GLU A 52 1.90 -5.94 19.43
N GLU A 53 1.21 -6.96 18.90
CA GLU A 53 0.31 -7.88 19.64
C GLU A 53 0.92 -9.25 19.94
#